data_AF-A0A098TNS4-F1
#
_entry.id   AF-A0A098TNS4-F1
#
_cell.length_a   1.000
_cell.length_b   1.000
_cell.length_c   1.000
_cell.angle_alpha   90.00
_cell.angle_beta   90.00
_cell.angle_gamma   90.00
#
_symmetry.space_group_name_H-M   'P 1'
#
loop_
_entity.id
_entity.type
_entity.pdbx_description
1 polymer ?
#
loop_
_entity_poly.entity_id
_entity_poly.type
_entity_poly.pdbx_seq_one_letter_code
_entity_poly.pdbx_strand_id
1 'polypeptide(L)'
;MTCSLNADSGLYEATISNQVVQALATKNGNQAYTIEQQFERLAEIEKEQCEAKNQESVAYAAIPEQWDIKVGNNRPQLIIQFGEKLQGNKVDSPKYSIVIPWANTTTAIKNSPIGQWDKGKIRCSYEMPDNSKIIVFAKTENEGKRVINQALTVVQGNKKRSDNLIICTRIDSTRFKEITVVPRILRFFSTGQGKAIPDWEVTL
;
A
#
# COMPACT_ATOMS: atom_id res chain seq x y z
N MET A 1 -3.24 -48.09 -2.38
CA MET A 1 -2.32 -47.91 -3.53
C MET A 1 -1.04 -47.20 -3.03
N THR A 2 0.07 -47.18 -3.77
CA THR A 2 1.24 -46.37 -3.38
C THR A 2 1.62 -45.39 -4.48
N CYS A 3 1.63 -44.09 -4.15
CA CYS A 3 2.04 -43.01 -5.04
C CYS A 3 3.49 -42.62 -4.73
N SER A 4 4.38 -42.71 -5.71
CA SER A 4 5.80 -42.38 -5.55
C SER A 4 6.32 -41.59 -6.74
N LEU A 5 7.25 -40.67 -6.49
CA LEU A 5 7.94 -39.93 -7.53
C LEU A 5 8.90 -40.88 -8.25
N ASN A 6 8.69 -41.07 -9.55
CA ASN A 6 9.60 -41.84 -10.39
C ASN A 6 10.85 -40.98 -10.66
N ALA A 7 12.02 -41.50 -10.29
CA ALA A 7 13.29 -40.77 -10.37
C ALA A 7 13.73 -40.48 -11.82
N ASP A 8 13.26 -41.25 -12.79
CA ASP A 8 13.66 -41.13 -14.19
C ASP A 8 12.74 -40.18 -14.98
N SER A 9 11.43 -40.23 -14.70
CA SER A 9 10.43 -39.39 -15.38
C SER A 9 10.16 -38.07 -14.66
N GLY A 10 10.52 -37.95 -13.38
CA GLY A 10 10.22 -36.78 -12.55
C GLY A 10 8.73 -36.58 -12.27
N LEU A 11 7.90 -37.61 -12.54
CA LEU A 11 6.45 -37.60 -12.35
C LEU A 11 6.05 -38.56 -11.23
N TYR A 12 5.01 -38.21 -10.49
CA TYR A 12 4.35 -39.09 -9.54
C TYR A 12 3.56 -40.15 -10.29
N GLU A 13 3.85 -41.41 -10.00
CA GLU A 13 3.21 -42.58 -10.60
C GLU A 13 2.57 -43.44 -9.50
N ALA A 14 1.36 -43.92 -9.78
CA ALA A 14 0.62 -44.80 -8.88
C ALA A 14 0.92 -46.27 -9.17
N THR A 15 1.45 -46.98 -8.17
CA THR A 15 1.66 -48.44 -8.25
C THR A 15 0.48 -49.17 -7.60
N ILE A 16 -0.13 -50.08 -8.36
CA ILE A 16 -1.24 -50.92 -7.89
C ILE A 16 -0.66 -52.11 -7.12
N SER A 17 -1.17 -52.34 -5.92
CA SER A 17 -0.83 -53.50 -5.08
C SER A 17 -2.12 -54.27 -4.79
N ASN A 18 -2.12 -55.56 -5.08
CA ASN A 18 -3.27 -56.44 -4.82
C ASN A 18 -3.23 -56.92 -3.36
N GLN A 19 -4.34 -56.80 -2.66
CA GLN A 19 -4.49 -57.32 -1.30
C GLN A 19 -5.72 -58.22 -1.20
N VAL A 20 -5.57 -59.33 -0.48
CA VAL A 20 -6.68 -60.25 -0.20
C VAL A 20 -7.40 -59.76 1.05
N VAL A 21 -8.63 -59.29 0.89
CA VAL A 21 -9.47 -58.82 2.00
C VAL A 21 -10.48 -59.92 2.36
N GLN A 22 -10.57 -60.26 3.65
CA GLN A 22 -11.57 -61.21 4.14
C GLN A 22 -12.85 -60.46 4.51
N ALA A 23 -13.97 -60.77 3.83
CA ALA A 23 -15.29 -60.24 4.15
C ALA A 23 -16.16 -61.30 4.85
N LEU A 24 -16.96 -60.88 5.83
CA LEU A 24 -17.91 -61.76 6.52
C LEU A 24 -19.11 -62.07 5.60
N ALA A 25 -19.38 -63.35 5.37
CA ALA A 25 -20.48 -63.78 4.51
C ALA A 25 -21.84 -63.56 5.20
N THR A 26 -22.69 -62.71 4.61
CA THR A 26 -24.12 -62.64 4.93
C THR A 26 -24.93 -63.47 3.94
N LYS A 27 -26.09 -64.01 4.36
CA LYS A 27 -26.91 -64.98 3.59
C LYS A 27 -27.25 -64.59 2.14
N ASN A 28 -27.13 -63.30 1.78
CA ASN A 28 -27.46 -62.79 0.45
C ASN A 28 -26.23 -62.40 -0.40
N GLY A 29 -24.99 -62.63 0.05
CA GLY A 29 -23.75 -62.40 -0.74
C GLY A 29 -23.41 -60.95 -1.10
N ASN A 30 -24.34 -60.01 -0.94
CA ASN A 30 -24.23 -58.63 -1.43
C ASN A 30 -23.12 -57.79 -0.76
N GLN A 31 -22.68 -58.13 0.46
CA GLN A 31 -21.70 -57.31 1.19
C GLN A 31 -20.28 -57.43 0.65
N ALA A 32 -19.88 -58.60 0.13
CA ALA A 32 -18.56 -58.79 -0.46
C ALA A 32 -18.41 -57.94 -1.73
N TYR A 33 -19.44 -57.92 -2.57
CA TYR A 33 -19.48 -57.14 -3.80
C TYR A 33 -19.47 -55.62 -3.54
N THR A 34 -20.20 -55.15 -2.53
CA THR A 34 -20.16 -53.72 -2.16
C THR A 34 -18.80 -53.29 -1.64
N ILE A 35 -18.09 -54.17 -0.93
CA ILE A 35 -16.76 -53.88 -0.40
C ILE A 35 -15.74 -53.83 -1.55
N GLU A 36 -15.82 -54.77 -2.49
CA GLU A 36 -14.99 -54.78 -3.70
C GLU A 36 -15.15 -53.48 -4.51
N GLN A 37 -16.39 -53.08 -4.80
CA GLN A 37 -16.66 -51.82 -5.50
C GLN A 37 -16.17 -50.57 -4.75
N GLN A 38 -16.21 -50.57 -3.41
CA GLN A 38 -15.68 -49.47 -2.61
C GLN A 38 -14.16 -49.39 -2.69
N PHE A 39 -13.46 -50.54 -2.67
CA PHE A 39 -12.01 -50.58 -2.81
C PHE A 39 -11.55 -50.19 -4.21
N GLU A 40 -12.25 -50.63 -5.25
CA GLU A 40 -11.97 -50.19 -6.63
C GLU A 40 -12.12 -48.68 -6.79
N ARG A 41 -13.22 -48.12 -6.25
CA ARG A 41 -13.45 -46.67 -6.32
C ARG A 41 -12.43 -45.86 -5.52
N LEU A 42 -12.03 -46.35 -4.34
CA LEU A 42 -10.97 -45.70 -3.55
C LEU A 42 -9.63 -45.75 -4.27
N ALA A 43 -9.30 -46.87 -4.92
CA ALA A 43 -8.09 -47.00 -5.72
C ALA A 43 -8.09 -46.01 -6.91
N GLU A 44 -9.22 -45.84 -7.60
CA GLU A 44 -9.34 -44.88 -8.69
C GLU A 44 -9.15 -43.44 -8.23
N ILE A 45 -9.77 -43.05 -7.10
CA ILE A 45 -9.60 -41.71 -6.50
C ILE A 45 -8.14 -41.47 -6.07
N GLU A 46 -7.50 -42.45 -5.43
CA GLU A 46 -6.09 -42.35 -5.02
C GLU A 46 -5.15 -42.18 -6.24
N LYS A 47 -5.47 -42.85 -7.36
CA LYS A 47 -4.73 -42.71 -8.61
C LYS A 47 -4.86 -41.32 -9.21
N GLU A 48 -6.09 -40.80 -9.33
CA GLU A 48 -6.35 -39.46 -9.85
C GLU A 48 -5.65 -38.38 -9.02
N GLN A 49 -5.67 -38.51 -7.69
CA GLN A 49 -4.96 -37.59 -6.79
C GLN A 49 -3.44 -37.64 -6.95
N CYS A 50 -2.87 -38.82 -7.24
CA CYS A 50 -1.45 -38.97 -7.50
C CYS A 50 -1.05 -38.27 -8.81
N GLU A 51 -1.83 -38.44 -9.87
CA GLU A 51 -1.58 -37.82 -11.17
C GLU A 51 -1.81 -36.29 -11.15
N ALA A 52 -2.76 -35.81 -10.33
CA ALA A 52 -3.00 -34.38 -10.14
C ALA A 52 -1.79 -33.63 -9.54
N LYS A 53 -0.96 -34.30 -8.73
CA LYS A 53 0.28 -33.71 -8.19
C LYS A 53 1.29 -33.34 -9.28
N ASN A 54 1.23 -33.97 -10.45
CA ASN A 54 2.08 -33.63 -11.59
C ASN A 54 1.65 -32.31 -12.27
N GLN A 55 0.42 -31.86 -12.03
CA GLN A 55 -0.13 -30.62 -12.59
C GLN A 55 -0.06 -29.44 -11.62
N GLU A 56 0.40 -29.66 -10.39
CA GLU A 56 0.69 -28.60 -9.43
C GLU A 56 1.91 -27.81 -9.89
N SER A 57 1.69 -26.81 -10.73
CA SER A 57 2.71 -25.85 -11.11
C SER A 57 3.28 -25.18 -9.84
N VAL A 58 4.58 -25.28 -9.63
CA VAL A 58 5.26 -24.57 -8.54
C VAL A 58 5.15 -23.07 -8.85
N ALA A 59 4.31 -22.37 -8.10
CA ALA A 59 4.13 -20.93 -8.26
C ALA A 59 5.35 -20.19 -7.69
N TYR A 60 6.31 -19.87 -8.55
CA TYR A 60 7.44 -19.01 -8.17
C TYR A 60 7.00 -17.55 -8.20
N ALA A 61 6.86 -16.96 -7.01
CA ALA A 61 6.65 -15.53 -6.85
C ALA A 61 7.99 -14.85 -6.55
N ALA A 62 8.51 -14.08 -7.51
CA ALA A 62 9.62 -13.16 -7.25
C ALA A 62 9.04 -11.80 -6.85
N ILE A 63 9.20 -11.42 -5.59
CA ILE A 63 8.86 -10.08 -5.10
C ILE A 63 10.17 -9.28 -5.06
N PRO A 64 10.26 -8.12 -5.71
CA PRO A 64 11.44 -7.27 -5.57
C PRO A 64 11.60 -6.86 -4.11
N GLU A 65 12.70 -7.28 -3.51
CA GLU A 65 13.08 -6.86 -2.17
C GLU A 65 13.31 -5.34 -2.18
N GLN A 66 12.73 -4.62 -1.23
CA GLN A 66 12.88 -3.17 -1.16
C GLN A 66 14.35 -2.82 -0.91
N TRP A 67 14.90 -1.87 -1.67
CA TRP A 67 16.26 -1.36 -1.47
C TRP A 67 16.43 -0.76 -0.07
N ASP A 68 17.47 -1.19 0.66
CA ASP A 68 17.81 -0.67 2.00
C ASP A 68 18.03 0.85 2.02
N ILE A 69 18.56 1.41 0.91
CA ILE A 69 18.83 2.84 0.77
C ILE A 69 17.87 3.42 -0.27
N LYS A 70 16.80 4.05 0.19
CA LYS A 70 15.93 4.86 -0.68
C LYS A 70 16.67 6.14 -1.07
N VAL A 71 17.11 6.22 -2.32
CA VAL A 71 17.72 7.43 -2.88
C VAL A 71 16.77 8.61 -2.69
N GLY A 72 17.18 9.62 -1.92
CA GLY A 72 16.36 10.78 -1.60
C GLY A 72 15.63 10.76 -0.25
N ASN A 73 15.84 9.75 0.60
CA ASN A 73 15.25 9.73 1.95
C ASN A 73 15.83 10.80 2.90
N ASN A 74 17.07 11.21 2.70
CA ASN A 74 17.76 12.20 3.52
C ASN A 74 17.50 13.65 3.05
N ARG A 75 16.22 13.99 2.82
CA ARG A 75 15.81 15.34 2.41
C ARG A 75 15.06 15.99 3.57
N PRO A 76 15.43 17.21 4.01
CA PRO A 76 14.68 17.93 5.03
C PRO A 76 13.21 18.06 4.64
N GLN A 77 12.29 17.71 5.52
CA GLN A 77 10.85 17.74 5.26
C GLN A 77 10.11 18.40 6.41
N LEU A 78 9.26 19.37 6.07
CA LEU A 78 8.27 19.92 6.98
C LEU A 78 6.90 19.31 6.65
N ILE A 79 6.30 18.67 7.64
CA ILE A 79 4.94 18.13 7.55
C ILE A 79 4.03 19.06 8.34
N ILE A 80 3.02 19.59 7.67
CA ILE A 80 1.95 20.36 8.33
C ILE A 80 0.71 19.48 8.31
N GLN A 81 0.13 19.25 9.48
CA GLN A 81 -1.12 18.54 9.62
C GLN A 81 -2.27 19.50 9.91
N PHE A 82 -3.41 19.20 9.31
CA PHE A 82 -4.59 20.04 9.27
C PHE A 82 -5.81 19.26 9.77
N GLY A 83 -6.62 19.93 10.59
CA GLY A 83 -7.92 19.45 11.03
C GLY A 83 -9.05 20.07 10.21
N GLU A 84 -10.18 19.38 10.09
CA GLU A 84 -11.39 19.93 9.51
C GLU A 84 -11.97 21.01 10.44
N LYS A 85 -12.36 22.16 9.89
CA LYS A 85 -13.11 23.16 10.62
C LYS A 85 -14.57 22.71 10.73
N LEU A 86 -15.01 22.39 11.94
CA LEU A 86 -16.40 22.03 12.23
C LEU A 86 -17.24 23.29 12.46
N GLN A 87 -18.57 23.13 12.60
CA GLN A 87 -19.44 24.25 12.94
C GLN A 87 -18.98 24.93 14.25
N GLY A 88 -18.84 26.26 14.21
CA GLY A 88 -18.27 27.08 15.29
C GLY A 88 -16.74 27.23 15.21
N ASN A 89 -16.08 27.34 16.37
CA ASN A 89 -14.61 27.43 16.49
C ASN A 89 -13.94 26.09 16.82
N LYS A 90 -14.66 24.96 16.66
CA LYS A 90 -14.11 23.62 16.91
C LYS A 90 -13.37 23.11 15.68
N VAL A 91 -12.20 22.53 15.88
CA VAL A 91 -11.38 21.92 14.83
C VAL A 91 -11.19 20.45 15.15
N ASP A 92 -11.51 19.57 14.19
CA ASP A 92 -11.35 18.12 14.30
C ASP A 92 -9.86 17.71 14.38
N SER A 93 -9.63 16.42 14.60
CA SER A 93 -8.31 15.80 14.64
C SER A 93 -7.51 16.08 13.35
N PRO A 94 -6.18 16.22 13.43
CA PRO A 94 -5.32 16.57 12.31
C PRO A 94 -5.11 15.38 11.35
N LYS A 95 -6.08 15.14 10.47
CA LYS A 95 -6.14 14.01 9.54
C LYS A 95 -5.50 14.29 8.18
N TYR A 96 -5.45 15.55 7.77
CA TYR A 96 -4.93 15.94 6.46
C TYR A 96 -3.51 16.44 6.60
N SER A 97 -2.64 16.19 5.63
CA SER A 97 -1.25 16.63 5.70
C SER A 97 -0.74 17.17 4.38
N ILE A 98 0.08 18.21 4.45
CA ILE A 98 0.93 18.67 3.35
C ILE A 98 2.37 18.41 3.76
N VAL A 99 3.11 17.77 2.87
CA VAL A 99 4.56 17.56 3.01
C VAL A 99 5.26 18.60 2.14
N ILE A 100 6.21 19.31 2.74
CA ILE A 100 7.04 20.33 2.10
C ILE A 100 8.48 19.84 2.11
N PRO A 101 8.99 19.31 0.98
CA PRO A 101 10.39 18.93 0.82
C PRO A 101 11.32 20.14 0.84
N TRP A 102 12.58 19.92 1.20
CA TRP A 102 13.62 20.94 1.27
C TRP A 102 13.22 22.16 2.12
N ALA A 103 12.52 21.92 3.22
CA ALA A 103 12.15 22.97 4.15
C ALA A 103 13.41 23.56 4.84
N ASN A 104 13.52 24.88 4.81
CA ASN A 104 14.61 25.66 5.39
C ASN A 104 14.25 26.14 6.81
N THR A 105 13.90 25.20 7.69
CA THR A 105 13.40 25.50 9.04
C THR A 105 14.14 24.68 10.08
N THR A 106 15.37 25.07 10.41
CA THR A 106 16.18 24.43 11.46
C THR A 106 15.66 24.71 12.86
N THR A 107 14.92 25.80 13.05
CA THR A 107 14.26 26.16 14.31
C THR A 107 12.75 26.03 14.19
N ALA A 108 12.10 25.77 15.33
CA ALA A 108 10.65 25.65 15.41
C ALA A 108 9.97 26.96 15.02
N ILE A 109 9.15 26.90 13.97
CA ILE A 109 8.33 28.03 13.52
C ILE A 109 7.07 28.13 14.39
N LYS A 110 6.78 29.34 14.89
CA LYS A 110 5.62 29.61 15.77
C LYS A 110 4.29 29.61 15.04
N ASN A 111 4.29 29.94 13.75
CA ASN A 111 3.10 30.04 12.92
C ASN A 111 3.24 29.14 11.70
N SER A 112 2.12 28.55 11.25
CA SER A 112 2.11 27.80 10.00
C SER A 112 2.33 28.72 8.80
N PRO A 113 3.24 28.38 7.86
CA PRO A 113 3.39 29.12 6.61
C PRO A 113 2.14 29.00 5.73
N ILE A 114 1.39 27.92 5.90
CA ILE A 114 0.14 27.66 5.20
C ILE A 114 -1.04 28.00 6.12
N GLY A 115 -1.88 28.94 5.70
CA GLY A 115 -3.11 29.28 6.41
C GLY A 115 -4.23 28.26 6.19
N GLN A 116 -5.44 28.57 6.65
CA GLN A 116 -6.62 27.76 6.29
C GLN A 116 -6.90 27.81 4.78
N TRP A 117 -7.50 26.76 4.22
CA TRP A 117 -8.01 26.74 2.86
C TRP A 117 -9.17 25.75 2.70
N ASP A 118 -9.92 25.91 1.62
CA ASP A 118 -10.95 24.96 1.23
C ASP A 118 -10.35 23.84 0.40
N LYS A 119 -10.29 22.65 1.00
CA LYS A 119 -9.93 21.41 0.32
C LYS A 119 -11.06 21.00 -0.61
N GLY A 120 -10.71 20.51 -1.80
CA GLY A 120 -11.69 20.04 -2.78
C GLY A 120 -11.10 19.11 -3.83
N LYS A 121 -11.66 19.15 -5.04
CA LYS A 121 -11.38 18.20 -6.13
C LYS A 121 -10.23 18.59 -7.04
N ILE A 122 -9.63 19.76 -6.85
CA ILE A 122 -8.54 20.24 -7.69
C ILE A 122 -7.22 19.88 -7.03
N ARG A 123 -6.47 18.99 -7.67
CA ARG A 123 -5.10 18.65 -7.27
C ARG A 123 -4.15 19.63 -7.95
N CYS A 124 -3.50 20.47 -7.17
CA CYS A 124 -2.39 21.27 -7.62
C CYS A 124 -1.08 20.64 -7.14
N SER A 125 -0.06 20.64 -7.97
CA SER A 125 1.27 20.15 -7.63
C SER A 125 2.37 21.06 -8.15
N TYR A 126 3.40 21.17 -7.34
CA TYR A 126 4.67 21.79 -7.71
C TYR A 126 5.77 20.75 -7.62
N GLU A 127 6.52 20.58 -8.70
CA GLU A 127 7.64 19.66 -8.79
C GLU A 127 8.95 20.43 -8.69
N MET A 128 9.92 19.92 -7.93
CA MET A 128 11.25 20.51 -7.77
C MET A 128 12.23 19.88 -8.77
N PRO A 129 13.43 20.46 -8.99
CA PRO A 129 14.42 19.91 -9.92
C PRO A 129 14.87 18.47 -9.60
N ASP A 130 14.71 18.02 -8.36
CA ASP A 130 15.06 16.67 -7.90
C ASP A 130 13.85 15.71 -7.84
N ASN A 131 12.77 16.05 -8.56
CA ASN A 131 11.49 15.36 -8.62
C ASN A 131 10.72 15.29 -7.29
N SER A 132 11.16 16.01 -6.23
CA SER A 132 10.34 16.19 -5.03
C SER A 132 9.08 16.98 -5.37
N LYS A 133 7.94 16.64 -4.77
CA LYS A 133 6.66 17.29 -5.09
C LYS A 133 5.96 17.81 -3.84
N ILE A 134 5.40 19.02 -3.96
CA ILE A 134 4.37 19.52 -3.04
C ILE A 134 3.04 19.29 -3.74
N ILE A 135 2.10 18.62 -3.06
CA ILE A 135 0.78 18.30 -3.60
C ILE A 135 -0.28 18.85 -2.66
N VAL A 136 -1.23 19.58 -3.22
CA VAL A 136 -2.33 20.20 -2.48
C VAL A 136 -3.64 19.89 -3.19
N PHE A 137 -4.66 19.56 -2.41
CA PHE A 137 -6.03 19.44 -2.88
C PHE A 137 -6.82 20.66 -2.43
N ALA A 138 -7.42 21.38 -3.39
CA ALA A 138 -8.13 22.63 -3.18
C ALA A 138 -9.49 22.62 -3.89
N LYS A 139 -10.39 23.51 -3.49
CA LYS A 139 -11.68 23.71 -4.13
C LYS A 139 -11.57 24.41 -5.47
N THR A 140 -10.66 25.38 -5.56
CA THR A 140 -10.36 26.15 -6.78
C THR A 140 -8.87 26.09 -7.13
N GLU A 141 -8.52 26.31 -8.40
CA GLU A 141 -7.11 26.34 -8.82
C GLU A 141 -6.34 27.49 -8.16
N ASN A 142 -6.97 28.66 -8.03
CA ASN A 142 -6.37 29.83 -7.42
C ASN A 142 -6.00 29.56 -5.96
N GLU A 143 -6.86 28.86 -5.23
CA GLU A 143 -6.59 28.47 -3.86
C GLU A 143 -5.46 27.44 -3.76
N GLY A 144 -5.44 26.43 -4.64
CA GLY A 144 -4.34 25.48 -4.70
C GLY A 144 -3.00 26.15 -5.00
N LYS A 145 -2.97 27.09 -5.95
CA LYS A 145 -1.79 27.91 -6.26
C LYS A 145 -1.38 28.77 -5.07
N ARG A 146 -2.32 29.41 -4.38
CA ARG A 146 -2.06 30.20 -3.16
C ARG A 146 -1.38 29.36 -2.07
N VAL A 147 -1.92 28.17 -1.80
CA VAL A 147 -1.38 27.27 -0.76
C VAL A 147 0.02 26.77 -1.13
N ILE A 148 0.25 26.41 -2.40
CA ILE A 148 1.59 26.02 -2.86
C ILE A 148 2.56 27.20 -2.74
N ASN A 149 2.17 28.40 -3.15
CA ASN A 149 3.03 29.58 -3.01
C ASN A 149 3.38 29.88 -1.54
N GLN A 150 2.42 29.71 -0.63
CA GLN A 150 2.65 29.77 0.81
C GLN A 150 3.66 28.70 1.27
N ALA A 151 3.53 27.46 0.80
CA ALA A 151 4.48 26.39 1.10
C ALA A 151 5.89 26.70 0.57
N LEU A 152 6.01 27.30 -0.61
CA LEU A 152 7.29 27.68 -1.20
C LEU A 152 8.04 28.74 -0.41
N THR A 153 7.39 29.50 0.49
CA THR A 153 8.08 30.49 1.33
C THR A 153 9.12 29.87 2.25
N VAL A 154 8.92 28.62 2.68
CA VAL A 154 9.84 27.89 3.55
C VAL A 154 10.76 26.92 2.80
N VAL A 155 10.62 26.77 1.49
CA VAL A 155 11.50 25.92 0.67
C VAL A 155 12.83 26.63 0.40
N GLN A 156 13.94 25.89 0.51
CA GLN A 156 15.28 26.37 0.15
C GLN A 156 15.31 26.92 -1.29
N GLY A 157 15.87 28.14 -1.47
CA GLY A 157 15.81 28.85 -2.74
C GLY A 157 16.43 28.10 -3.92
N ASN A 158 17.57 27.44 -3.71
CA ASN A 158 18.27 26.63 -4.72
C ASN A 158 17.54 25.33 -5.12
N LYS A 159 16.44 24.98 -4.42
CA LYS A 159 15.61 23.81 -4.73
C LYS A 159 14.31 24.19 -5.44
N LYS A 160 14.05 25.47 -5.66
CA LYS A 160 12.92 25.95 -6.45
C LYS A 160 13.27 25.90 -7.94
N ARG A 161 12.31 25.52 -8.77
CA ARG A 161 12.42 25.67 -10.23
C ARG A 161 12.38 27.15 -10.59
N SER A 162 13.09 27.51 -11.66
CA SER A 162 13.09 28.88 -12.21
C SER A 162 11.74 29.30 -12.80
N ASP A 163 11.00 28.36 -13.40
CA ASP A 163 9.70 28.60 -14.02
C ASP A 163 8.54 28.73 -13.02
N ASN A 164 8.78 28.35 -11.76
CA ASN A 164 7.78 28.23 -10.71
C ASN A 164 6.46 27.56 -11.16
N LEU A 165 6.54 26.57 -12.05
CA LEU A 165 5.36 25.98 -12.66
C LEU A 165 4.53 25.20 -11.64
N ILE A 166 3.27 25.63 -11.47
CA ILE A 166 2.26 24.92 -10.67
C ILE A 166 1.23 24.33 -11.63
N ILE A 167 1.12 23.00 -11.62
CA ILE A 167 0.17 22.27 -12.46
C ILE A 167 -1.05 21.93 -11.61
N CYS A 168 -2.25 22.30 -12.07
CA CYS A 168 -3.50 21.95 -11.42
C CYS A 168 -4.34 21.06 -12.34
N THR A 169 -4.98 20.05 -11.77
CA THR A 169 -5.84 19.11 -12.49
C THR A 169 -7.07 18.81 -11.64
N ARG A 170 -8.25 18.84 -12.28
CA ARG A 170 -9.51 18.44 -11.64
C ARG A 170 -9.59 16.92 -11.58
N ILE A 171 -9.93 16.39 -10.41
CA ILE A 171 -10.18 14.96 -10.21
C ILE A 171 -11.67 14.71 -10.36
N ASP A 172 -12.01 13.84 -11.29
CA ASP A 172 -13.39 13.42 -11.51
C ASP A 172 -13.77 12.27 -10.58
N SER A 173 -13.99 12.61 -9.32
CA SER A 173 -14.44 11.64 -8.32
C SER A 173 -15.43 12.26 -7.35
N THR A 174 -16.44 11.49 -6.97
CA THR A 174 -17.44 11.83 -5.97
C THR A 174 -16.95 11.60 -4.54
N ARG A 175 -15.83 10.89 -4.36
CA ARG A 175 -15.27 10.54 -3.04
C ARG A 175 -14.54 11.70 -2.34
N PHE A 176 -14.26 12.78 -3.05
CA PHE A 176 -13.58 13.95 -2.49
C PHE A 176 -14.57 14.84 -1.75
N LYS A 177 -14.49 14.80 -0.43
CA LYS A 177 -15.18 15.74 0.45
C LYS A 177 -14.59 17.15 0.30
N GLU A 178 -15.46 18.14 0.08
CA GLU A 178 -15.12 19.56 0.10
C GLU A 178 -15.29 20.10 1.52
N ILE A 179 -14.21 20.60 2.11
CA ILE A 179 -14.15 21.03 3.52
C ILE A 179 -13.12 22.14 3.71
N THR A 180 -13.32 23.00 4.69
CA THR A 180 -12.28 23.94 5.14
C THR A 180 -11.35 23.23 6.11
N VAL A 181 -10.04 23.32 5.88
CA VAL A 181 -9.02 22.74 6.74
C VAL A 181 -8.15 23.82 7.36
N VAL A 182 -7.74 23.60 8.62
CA VAL A 182 -7.00 24.57 9.44
C VAL A 182 -5.74 23.89 9.99
N PRO A 183 -4.56 24.55 9.96
CA PRO A 183 -3.32 23.97 10.46
C PRO A 183 -3.41 23.71 11.97
N ARG A 184 -2.86 22.59 12.42
CA ARG A 184 -2.91 22.15 13.83
C ARG A 184 -1.57 21.69 14.36
N ILE A 185 -0.79 20.98 13.57
CA ILE A 185 0.51 20.44 14.00
C ILE A 185 1.54 20.66 12.91
N LEU A 186 2.74 21.04 13.31
CA LEU A 186 3.92 21.11 12.46
C LEU A 186 4.96 20.14 12.99
N ARG A 187 5.55 19.35 12.10
CA ARG A 187 6.65 18.45 12.41
C ARG A 187 7.74 18.61 11.38
N PHE A 188 8.97 18.82 11.84
CA PHE A 188 10.12 18.92 10.96
C PHE A 188 11.05 17.74 11.12
N PHE A 189 11.56 17.26 10.00
CA PHE A 189 12.48 16.13 9.91
C PHE A 189 13.69 16.58 9.09
N SER A 190 14.81 16.85 9.74
CA SER A 190 16.05 17.30 9.12
C SER A 190 16.63 16.23 8.17
N THR A 191 16.50 14.96 8.55
CA THR A 191 16.94 13.80 7.76
C THR A 191 15.80 13.15 6.97
N GLY A 192 14.67 13.84 6.78
CA GLY A 192 13.51 13.32 6.06
C GLY A 192 13.00 12.00 6.62
N GLN A 193 12.94 10.97 5.78
CA GLN A 193 12.47 9.64 6.16
C GLN A 193 13.55 8.76 6.80
N GLY A 194 14.78 9.26 6.94
CA GLY A 194 15.87 8.53 7.61
C GLY A 194 15.66 8.38 9.12
N LYS A 195 14.83 9.24 9.73
CA LYS A 195 14.50 9.20 11.16
C LYS A 195 12.99 9.38 11.34
N ALA A 196 12.37 8.48 12.10
CA ALA A 196 10.93 8.52 12.35
C ALA A 196 10.51 9.58 13.40
N ILE A 197 11.46 10.04 14.22
CA ILE A 197 11.22 11.04 15.27
C ILE A 197 11.54 12.42 14.69
N PRO A 198 10.61 13.39 14.75
CA PRO A 198 10.85 14.75 14.29
C PRO A 198 11.91 15.44 15.15
N ASP A 199 12.66 16.35 14.54
CA ASP A 199 13.61 17.21 15.25
C ASP A 199 12.88 18.19 16.19
N TRP A 200 11.72 18.67 15.76
CA TRP A 200 10.83 19.47 16.58
C TRP A 200 9.36 19.33 16.14
N GLU A 201 8.46 19.60 17.08
CA GLU A 201 7.02 19.59 16.88
C GLU A 201 6.39 20.83 17.52
N VAL A 202 5.42 21.44 16.83
CA VAL A 202 4.63 22.57 17.33
C VAL A 202 3.15 22.27 17.13
N THR A 203 2.36 22.40 18.19
CA THR A 203 0.90 22.37 18.13
C THR A 203 0.37 23.81 18.11
N LEU A 204 -0.54 24.10 17.18
CA LEU A 204 -1.18 25.40 16.96
C LEU A 204 -2.58 25.48 17.57
#